data_AF-A0A423HXK4-F1
#
_entry.id   AF-A0A423HXK4-F1
#
_cell.length_a   1.000
_cell.length_b   1.000
_cell.length_c   1.000
_cell.angle_alpha   90.00
_cell.angle_beta   90.00
_cell.angle_gamma   90.00
#
_symmetry.space_group_name_H-M   'P 1'
#
loop_
_entity.id
_entity.type
_entity.pdbx_description
1 polymer ?
#
loop_
_entity_poly.entity_id
_entity_poly.type
_entity_poly.pdbx_seq_one_letter_code
_entity_poly.pdbx_strand_id
1 'polypeptide(L)'
;MKANTTPRVGTDDPLLQRELREHATQINLISEGRISGFYTALAAVPSSGTWLQGDTVKNTAPAELGTAGSKYFIEGWTCVVSGTPGTWVQKRCLTGN
;
A
#
# COMPACT_ATOMS: atom_id res chain seq x y z
N MET A 1 11.86 -1.60 -15.98
CA MET A 1 13.19 -1.00 -15.70
C MET A 1 13.29 -0.80 -14.19
N LYS A 2 14.43 -1.11 -13.55
CA LYS A 2 14.64 -0.86 -12.12
C LYS A 2 15.42 0.43 -11.92
N ALA A 3 15.03 1.24 -10.94
CA ALA A 3 15.81 2.37 -10.47
C ALA A 3 17.09 1.85 -9.78
N ASN A 4 18.21 2.55 -10.00
CA ASN A 4 19.49 2.18 -9.41
C ASN A 4 19.51 2.53 -7.91
N THR A 5 19.73 1.53 -7.06
CA THR A 5 19.80 1.70 -5.60
C THR A 5 21.18 2.15 -5.12
N THR A 6 22.18 2.25 -6.00
CA THR A 6 23.50 2.82 -5.70
C THR A 6 23.70 4.08 -6.56
N PRO A 7 23.15 5.23 -6.12
CA PRO A 7 23.17 6.46 -6.91
C PRO A 7 24.60 6.89 -7.23
N ARG A 8 24.84 7.28 -8.48
CA ARG A 8 26.14 7.76 -8.99
C ARG A 8 26.00 9.24 -9.35
N VAL A 9 25.66 10.05 -8.36
CA VAL A 9 25.53 11.51 -8.52
C VAL A 9 26.91 12.15 -8.39
N GLY A 10 27.17 13.23 -9.13
CA GLY A 10 28.45 13.97 -9.09
C GLY A 10 28.67 14.80 -7.82
N THR A 11 27.87 14.56 -6.78
CA THR A 11 27.92 15.26 -5.49
C THR A 11 28.22 14.26 -4.39
N ASP A 12 29.24 14.55 -3.58
CA ASP A 12 29.61 13.77 -2.38
C ASP A 12 28.80 14.21 -1.14
N ASP A 13 27.47 14.29 -1.30
CA ASP A 13 26.56 14.52 -0.18
C ASP A 13 25.96 13.18 0.29
N PRO A 14 26.32 12.69 1.49
CA PRO A 14 25.83 11.42 1.99
C PRO A 14 24.32 11.41 2.27
N LEU A 15 23.72 12.55 2.60
CA LEU A 15 22.27 12.64 2.85
C LEU A 15 21.51 12.50 1.54
N LEU A 16 21.92 13.25 0.51
CA LEU A 16 21.30 13.14 -0.81
C LEU A 16 21.40 11.73 -1.38
N GLN A 17 22.56 11.09 -1.24
CA GLN A 17 22.75 9.71 -1.72
C GLN A 17 21.87 8.70 -0.97
N ARG A 18 21.60 8.91 0.32
CA ARG A 18 20.64 8.10 1.08
C ARG A 18 19.22 8.28 0.55
N GLU A 19 18.74 9.52 0.43
CA GLU A 19 17.38 9.82 -0.06
C GLU A 19 17.13 9.19 -1.43
N LEU A 20 18.08 9.32 -2.36
CA LEU A 20 17.98 8.73 -3.70
C LEU A 20 17.91 7.19 -3.66
N ARG A 21 18.65 6.55 -2.75
CA ARG A 21 18.62 5.10 -2.56
C ARG A 21 17.29 4.63 -1.99
N GLU A 22 16.75 5.35 -1.01
CA GLU A 22 15.45 5.03 -0.39
C GLU A 22 14.30 5.19 -1.39
N HIS A 23 14.28 6.28 -2.16
CA HIS A 23 13.33 6.48 -3.25
C HIS A 23 13.44 5.39 -4.32
N ALA A 24 14.66 5.07 -4.78
CA ALA A 24 14.87 4.02 -5.77
C ALA A 24 14.36 2.65 -5.26
N THR A 25 14.58 2.36 -3.98
CA THR A 25 14.10 1.12 -3.34
C THR A 25 12.58 1.08 -3.32
N GLN A 26 11.92 2.16 -2.89
CA GLN A 26 10.47 2.22 -2.84
C GLN A 26 9.83 2.10 -4.24
N ILE A 27 10.37 2.82 -5.24
CA ILE A 27 9.90 2.75 -6.62
C ILE A 27 10.00 1.30 -7.15
N ASN A 28 11.12 0.64 -6.91
CA ASN A 28 11.32 -0.74 -7.32
C ASN A 28 10.29 -1.68 -6.68
N LEU A 29 10.07 -1.58 -5.36
CA LEU A 29 9.07 -2.37 -4.64
C LEU A 29 7.67 -2.18 -5.21
N ILE A 30 7.26 -0.92 -5.44
CA ILE A 30 5.95 -0.60 -6.02
C ILE A 30 5.82 -1.19 -7.43
N SER A 31 6.85 -1.03 -8.27
CA SER A 31 6.86 -1.52 -9.66
C SER A 31 6.78 -3.04 -9.76
N GLU A 32 7.26 -3.76 -8.75
CA GLU A 32 7.22 -5.21 -8.66
C GLU A 32 5.94 -5.75 -8.00
N GLY A 33 5.01 -4.85 -7.63
CA GLY A 33 3.78 -5.23 -6.93
C GLY A 33 4.01 -5.69 -5.49
N ARG A 34 5.17 -5.39 -4.89
CA ARG A 34 5.47 -5.74 -3.50
C ARG A 34 4.68 -4.84 -2.56
N ILE A 35 3.94 -5.45 -1.63
CA ILE A 35 3.10 -4.69 -0.70
C ILE A 35 3.92 -3.81 0.26
N SER A 36 5.17 -4.19 0.56
CA SER A 36 6.09 -3.40 1.36
C SER A 36 6.47 -2.04 0.75
N GLY A 37 6.21 -1.81 -0.55
CA GLY A 37 6.37 -0.50 -1.17
C GLY A 37 5.29 0.52 -0.79
N PHE A 38 4.18 0.06 -0.19
CA PHE A 38 3.03 0.88 0.19
C PHE A 38 3.02 1.10 1.70
N TYR A 39 3.53 2.25 2.15
CA TYR A 39 3.56 2.62 3.58
C TYR A 39 2.17 2.73 4.22
N THR A 40 1.13 2.93 3.42
CA THR A 40 -0.25 2.97 3.88
C THR A 40 -0.90 1.58 3.97
N ALA A 41 -0.18 0.49 3.66
CA ALA A 41 -0.74 -0.86 3.75
C ALA A 41 -0.86 -1.31 5.21
N LEU A 42 -2.00 -1.90 5.57
CA LEU A 42 -2.33 -2.31 6.93
C LEU A 42 -2.97 -3.70 6.94
N ALA A 43 -2.92 -4.38 8.08
CA ALA A 43 -3.58 -5.68 8.27
C ALA A 43 -5.09 -5.57 8.55
N ALA A 44 -5.57 -4.35 8.82
CA ALA A 44 -6.97 -4.04 9.12
C ALA A 44 -7.31 -2.62 8.65
N VAL A 45 -8.60 -2.29 8.71
CA VAL A 45 -9.09 -0.93 8.42
C VAL A 45 -8.39 0.11 9.31
N PRO A 46 -8.03 1.30 8.80
CA PRO A 46 -7.38 2.33 9.62
C PRO A 46 -8.19 2.71 10.86
N SER A 47 -7.54 2.69 12.02
CA SER A 47 -8.10 3.13 13.30
C SER A 47 -7.56 4.50 13.76
N SER A 48 -6.61 5.07 13.02
CA SER A 48 -5.94 6.34 13.34
C SER A 48 -5.52 7.08 12.06
N GLY A 49 -5.11 8.34 12.22
CA GLY A 49 -4.67 9.20 11.12
C GLY A 49 -5.81 9.99 10.49
N THR A 50 -5.45 11.06 9.77
CA THR A 50 -6.39 11.87 9.00
C THR A 50 -6.44 11.35 7.58
N TRP A 51 -7.64 11.02 7.11
CA TRP A 51 -7.86 10.45 5.79
C TRP A 51 -8.92 11.23 5.05
N LEU A 52 -8.74 11.40 3.75
CA LEU A 52 -9.69 12.06 2.86
C LEU A 52 -10.50 11.02 2.10
N GLN A 53 -11.73 11.39 1.73
CA GLN A 53 -12.55 10.60 0.83
C GLN A 53 -11.76 10.29 -0.46
N GLY A 54 -11.72 9.03 -0.85
CA GLY A 54 -10.95 8.52 -1.99
C GLY A 54 -9.61 7.87 -1.63
N ASP A 55 -9.08 8.10 -0.42
CA ASP A 55 -7.86 7.42 0.02
C ASP A 55 -8.04 5.91 0.09
N THR A 56 -6.97 5.16 -0.18
CA THR A 56 -6.99 3.69 -0.18
C THR A 56 -5.86 3.10 0.65
N VAL A 57 -6.16 1.95 1.25
CA VAL A 57 -5.26 1.17 2.10
C VAL A 57 -5.27 -0.26 1.58
N LYS A 58 -4.09 -0.82 1.31
CA LYS A 58 -3.95 -2.22 0.89
C LYS A 58 -3.97 -3.15 2.11
N ASN A 59 -4.60 -4.31 1.96
CA ASN A 59 -4.62 -5.34 3.00
C ASN A 59 -3.33 -6.17 2.97
N THR A 60 -2.54 -6.14 4.03
CA THR A 60 -1.31 -6.95 4.16
C THR A 60 -1.56 -8.39 4.62
N ALA A 61 -2.76 -8.70 5.10
CA ALA A 61 -3.17 -10.02 5.57
C ALA A 61 -4.48 -10.48 4.87
N PRO A 62 -4.47 -10.70 3.54
CA PRO A 62 -5.64 -11.21 2.85
C PRO A 62 -5.96 -12.64 3.32
N ALA A 63 -7.24 -12.87 3.61
CA ALA A 63 -7.77 -14.19 3.91
C ALA A 63 -9.03 -14.41 3.08
N GLU A 64 -9.28 -15.66 2.69
CA GLU A 64 -10.51 -16.06 2.04
C GLU A 64 -11.62 -16.14 3.10
N LEU A 65 -12.74 -15.46 2.83
CA LEU A 65 -13.90 -15.30 3.68
C LEU A 65 -15.15 -15.70 2.91
N GLY A 66 -16.27 -15.88 3.62
CA GLY A 66 -17.56 -16.23 3.03
C GLY A 66 -17.83 -17.73 2.99
N THR A 67 -18.97 -18.10 2.41
CA THR A 67 -19.40 -19.50 2.24
C THR A 67 -19.16 -19.95 0.80
N ALA A 68 -19.11 -21.27 0.57
CA ALA A 68 -18.97 -21.86 -0.76
C ALA A 68 -19.94 -21.23 -1.78
N GLY A 69 -19.46 -20.92 -2.98
CA GLY A 69 -20.20 -20.21 -4.02
C GLY A 69 -20.29 -18.70 -3.85
N SER A 70 -19.72 -18.14 -2.78
CA SER A 70 -19.69 -16.69 -2.50
C SER A 70 -18.40 -16.25 -1.81
N LYS A 71 -17.32 -17.01 -1.96
CA LYS A 71 -16.06 -16.69 -1.31
C LYS A 71 -15.43 -15.43 -1.92
N TYR A 72 -14.75 -14.69 -1.06
CA TYR A 72 -14.04 -13.48 -1.40
C TYR A 72 -12.83 -13.26 -0.50
N PHE A 73 -11.90 -12.42 -0.92
CA PHE A 73 -10.93 -11.81 -0.02
C PHE A 73 -11.07 -10.29 -0.03
N ILE A 74 -10.55 -9.64 1.01
CA ILE A 74 -10.50 -8.18 1.09
C ILE A 74 -9.13 -7.74 0.54
N GLU A 75 -9.13 -7.08 -0.61
CA GLU A 75 -7.92 -6.52 -1.24
C GLU A 75 -7.42 -5.29 -0.48
N GLY A 76 -8.35 -4.54 0.11
CA GLY A 76 -8.06 -3.32 0.85
C GLY A 76 -9.33 -2.58 1.26
N TRP A 77 -9.17 -1.30 1.61
CA TRP A 77 -10.26 -0.42 2.02
C TRP A 77 -10.17 0.92 1.29
N THR A 78 -11.33 1.53 1.04
CA THR A 78 -11.45 2.89 0.48
C THR A 78 -12.19 3.78 1.47
N CYS A 79 -11.65 4.96 1.72
CA CYS A 79 -12.27 5.99 2.56
C CYS A 79 -13.42 6.63 1.77
N VAL A 80 -14.65 6.54 2.27
CA VAL A 80 -15.85 7.12 1.63
C VAL A 80 -16.32 8.42 2.30
N VAL A 81 -15.85 8.70 3.51
CA VAL A 81 -16.09 9.97 4.22
C VAL A 81 -14.80 10.37 4.93
N SER A 82 -14.30 11.57 4.68
CA SER A 82 -13.08 12.11 5.32
C SER A 82 -13.20 12.15 6.85
N GLY A 83 -12.11 11.92 7.59
CA GLY A 83 -12.15 11.95 9.06
C GLY A 83 -10.87 11.49 9.77
N THR A 84 -10.96 11.32 11.09
CA THR A 84 -9.87 10.88 12.00
C THR A 84 -10.29 9.71 12.91
N PRO A 85 -10.38 8.47 12.40
CA PRO A 85 -10.25 8.10 10.99
C PRO A 85 -11.53 8.38 10.20
N GLY A 86 -11.44 8.36 8.87
CA GLY A 86 -12.62 8.43 8.00
C GLY A 86 -13.53 7.20 8.10
N THR A 87 -14.61 7.19 7.30
CA THR A 87 -15.48 6.01 7.13
C THR A 87 -14.96 5.16 5.99
N TRP A 88 -14.82 3.85 6.19
CA TRP A 88 -14.17 2.96 5.24
C TRP A 88 -15.08 1.83 4.75
N VAL A 89 -14.94 1.47 3.48
CA VAL A 89 -15.60 0.31 2.88
C VAL A 89 -14.57 -0.70 2.40
N GLN A 90 -14.92 -1.99 2.48
CA GLN A 90 -14.05 -3.09 2.01
C GLN A 90 -14.08 -3.19 0.49
N LYS A 91 -12.91 -3.21 -0.14
CA LYS A 91 -12.74 -3.62 -1.54
C LYS A 91 -12.66 -5.14 -1.60
N ARG A 92 -13.80 -5.79 -1.84
CA ARG A 92 -13.90 -7.25 -1.91
C ARG A 92 -13.65 -7.75 -3.32
N CYS A 93 -12.89 -8.83 -3.44
CA CYS A 93 -12.66 -9.54 -4.69
C CYS A 93 -13.20 -10.96 -4.55
N LEU A 94 -14.16 -11.34 -5.38
CA LEU A 94 -14.68 -12.71 -5.44
C LEU A 94 -13.58 -13.65 -5.93
N THR A 95 -13.47 -14.82 -5.30
CA THR A 95 -12.45 -15.84 -5.62
C THR A 95 -12.92 -16.87 -6.65
N GLY A 96 -14.24 -16.93 -6.91
CA GLY A 96 -14.83 -17.81 -7.92
C GLY A 96 -15.06 -19.26 -7.45
N ASN A 97 -15.07 -19.52 -6.14
CA ASN A 97 -15.31 -20.81 -5.48
C ASN A 97 -16.33 -20.73 -4.33
#